data_AF-A0A9E3FHQ4-F1
#
_entry.id   AF-A0A9E3FHQ4-F1
#
_cell.length_a   1.000
_cell.length_b   1.000
_cell.length_c   1.000
_cell.angle_alpha   90.00
_cell.angle_beta   90.00
_cell.angle_gamma   90.00
#
_symmetry.space_group_name_H-M   'P 1'
#
loop_
_entity.id
_entity.type
_entity.pdbx_description
1 polymer ?
#
loop_
_entity_poly.entity_id
_entity_poly.type
_entity_poly.pdbx_seq_one_letter_code
_entity_poly.pdbx_strand_id
1 'polypeptide(L)'
;MPTWVKVLLVVVVLVLVLSVGAGVALYFAARTYVPGLVESGKQTYNEGVEYGRRTDNEGCLNEAAARHARGEGFTDLLKTNLFLRACLEKSRPTPGFCDEVPRQTEFMKAVAWQQRQCQRYGLSPEKQCGQLFQQVQQFCEQHHDNSGGSGSGPAGLPTPPPPATPPTPATPAPSRLR
;
A
#
# COMPACT_ATOMS: atom_id res chain seq x y z
N MET A 1 30.47 -51.60 4.80
CA MET A 1 29.91 -50.29 4.40
C MET A 1 30.01 -49.35 5.58
N PRO A 2 30.70 -48.21 5.46
CA PRO A 2 30.90 -47.28 6.57
C PRO A 2 29.56 -46.76 7.08
N THR A 3 29.40 -46.68 8.40
CA THR A 3 28.17 -46.21 9.06
C THR A 3 27.81 -44.77 8.68
N TRP A 4 28.80 -43.92 8.38
CA TRP A 4 28.60 -42.52 7.97
C TRP A 4 27.88 -42.39 6.62
N VAL A 5 28.11 -43.31 5.67
CA VAL A 5 27.43 -43.31 4.36
C VAL A 5 25.93 -43.57 4.51
N LYS A 6 25.54 -44.47 5.42
CA LYS A 6 24.13 -44.78 5.68
C LYS A 6 23.40 -43.58 6.29
N VAL A 7 24.03 -42.87 7.22
CA VAL A 7 23.47 -41.68 7.85
C VAL A 7 23.27 -40.56 6.81
N LEU A 8 24.26 -40.32 5.95
CA LEU A 8 24.17 -39.30 4.91
C LEU A 8 23.03 -39.60 3.91
N LEU A 9 22.87 -40.87 3.52
CA LEU A 9 21.81 -41.29 2.60
C LEU A 9 20.41 -41.05 3.21
N VAL A 10 20.22 -41.38 4.50
CA VAL A 10 18.94 -41.14 5.19
C VAL A 10 18.59 -39.65 5.25
N VAL A 11 19.58 -38.79 5.54
CA VAL A 11 19.37 -37.34 5.59
C VAL A 11 18.98 -36.80 4.21
N VAL A 12 19.65 -37.23 3.14
CA VAL A 12 19.33 -36.80 1.77
C VAL A 12 17.91 -37.22 1.38
N VAL A 13 17.53 -38.46 1.66
CA VAL A 13 16.16 -38.95 1.38
C VAL A 13 15.12 -38.17 2.18
N LEU A 14 15.39 -37.87 3.46
CA LEU A 14 14.49 -37.08 4.29
C LEU A 14 14.26 -35.67 3.71
N VAL A 15 15.33 -34.98 3.32
CA VAL A 15 15.25 -33.64 2.72
C VAL A 15 14.50 -33.68 1.39
N LEU A 16 14.73 -34.71 0.58
CA LEU A 16 14.05 -34.88 -0.71
C LEU A 16 12.54 -35.12 -0.51
N VAL A 17 12.16 -35.94 0.48
CA VAL A 17 10.74 -36.16 0.83
C VAL A 17 10.09 -34.88 1.37
N LEU A 18 10.77 -34.13 2.25
CA LEU A 18 10.24 -32.89 2.81
C LEU A 18 10.06 -31.79 1.74
N SER A 19 11.04 -31.65 0.84
CA SER A 19 10.96 -30.67 -0.25
C SER A 19 9.84 -30.98 -1.26
N VAL A 20 9.68 -32.26 -1.63
CA VAL A 20 8.56 -32.70 -2.49
C VAL A 20 7.22 -32.49 -1.77
N GLY A 21 7.13 -32.86 -0.49
CA GLY A 21 5.92 -32.65 0.32
C GLY A 21 5.53 -31.18 0.41
N ALA A 22 6.49 -30.30 0.69
CA ALA A 22 6.28 -28.85 0.71
C ALA A 22 5.86 -28.32 -0.67
N GLY A 23 6.49 -28.79 -1.75
CA GLY A 23 6.14 -28.40 -3.12
C GLY A 23 4.70 -28.77 -3.49
N VAL A 24 4.26 -29.99 -3.16
CA VAL A 24 2.89 -30.46 -3.42
C VAL A 24 1.88 -29.67 -2.57
N ALA A 25 2.18 -29.44 -1.29
CA ALA A 25 1.33 -28.66 -0.41
C ALA A 25 1.17 -27.21 -0.91
N LEU A 26 2.27 -26.57 -1.32
CA LEU A 26 2.24 -25.22 -1.90
C LEU A 26 1.49 -25.19 -3.23
N TYR A 27 1.66 -26.20 -4.09
CA TYR A 27 0.92 -26.29 -5.36
C TYR A 27 -0.59 -26.39 -5.15
N PHE A 28 -1.04 -27.23 -4.22
CA PHE A 28 -2.46 -27.36 -3.89
C PHE A 28 -3.01 -26.10 -3.22
N ALA A 29 -2.27 -25.51 -2.29
CA ALA A 29 -2.66 -24.24 -1.67
C ALA A 29 -2.77 -23.13 -2.72
N ALA A 30 -1.78 -22.99 -3.61
CA ALA A 30 -1.83 -22.01 -4.67
C ALA A 30 -3.07 -22.23 -5.56
N ARG A 31 -3.34 -23.45 -6.01
CA ARG A 31 -4.47 -23.72 -6.90
C ARG A 31 -5.84 -23.41 -6.28
N THR A 32 -5.99 -23.60 -4.97
CA THR A 32 -7.26 -23.37 -4.27
C THR A 32 -7.44 -21.90 -3.86
N TYR A 33 -6.40 -21.24 -3.36
CA TYR A 33 -6.52 -19.88 -2.82
C TYR A 33 -6.28 -18.78 -3.87
N VAL A 34 -5.37 -18.99 -4.83
CA VAL A 34 -5.06 -17.99 -5.88
C VAL A 34 -6.29 -17.52 -6.67
N PRO A 35 -7.24 -18.37 -7.11
CA PRO A 35 -8.36 -17.87 -7.90
C PRO A 35 -9.22 -16.85 -7.14
N GLY A 36 -9.50 -17.08 -5.86
CA GLY A 36 -10.27 -16.14 -5.04
C GLY A 36 -9.51 -14.82 -4.77
N LEU A 37 -8.19 -14.88 -4.62
CA LEU A 37 -7.34 -13.70 -4.46
C LEU A 37 -7.27 -12.87 -5.75
N VAL A 38 -7.19 -13.51 -6.91
CA VAL A 38 -7.14 -12.84 -8.22
C VAL A 38 -8.47 -12.15 -8.52
N GLU A 39 -9.60 -12.80 -8.26
CA GLU A 39 -10.94 -12.23 -8.46
C GLU A 39 -11.13 -10.98 -7.57
N SER A 40 -10.84 -11.12 -6.27
CA SER A 40 -10.96 -10.03 -5.29
C SER A 40 -10.01 -8.88 -5.63
N GLY A 41 -8.78 -9.20 -6.04
CA GLY A 41 -7.79 -8.21 -6.46
C GLY A 41 -8.23 -7.45 -7.71
N LYS A 42 -8.76 -8.14 -8.72
CA LYS A 42 -9.31 -7.50 -9.94
C LYS A 42 -10.47 -6.57 -9.60
N GLN A 43 -11.38 -6.99 -8.73
CA GLN A 43 -12.50 -6.15 -8.31
C GLN A 43 -12.00 -4.89 -7.61
N THR A 44 -11.08 -5.02 -6.64
CA THR A 44 -10.50 -3.87 -5.93
C THR A 44 -9.67 -2.95 -6.85
N TYR A 45 -8.97 -3.51 -7.82
CA TYR A 45 -8.25 -2.75 -8.83
C TYR A 45 -9.22 -1.93 -9.70
N ASN A 46 -10.26 -2.57 -10.25
CA ASN A 46 -11.26 -1.90 -11.07
C ASN A 46 -12.01 -0.82 -10.28
N GLU A 47 -12.29 -1.06 -9.00
CA GLU A 47 -12.87 -0.07 -8.11
C GLU A 47 -11.94 1.14 -7.93
N GLY A 48 -10.64 0.90 -7.73
CA GLY A 48 -9.63 1.95 -7.67
C GLY A 48 -9.55 2.75 -8.96
N VAL A 49 -9.58 2.10 -10.12
CA VAL A 49 -9.63 2.75 -11.43
C VAL A 49 -10.86 3.64 -11.56
N GLU A 50 -12.05 3.11 -11.26
CA GLU A 50 -13.31 3.85 -11.41
C GLU A 50 -13.40 5.05 -10.46
N TYR A 51 -12.89 4.90 -9.23
CA TYR A 51 -12.80 6.00 -8.27
C TYR A 51 -11.78 7.04 -8.76
N GLY A 52 -10.59 6.60 -9.14
CA GLY A 52 -9.50 7.41 -9.68
C GLY A 52 -9.97 8.34 -10.80
N ARG A 53 -10.71 7.81 -11.79
CA ARG A 53 -11.22 8.60 -12.92
C ARG A 53 -12.11 9.78 -12.53
N ARG A 54 -12.71 9.74 -11.33
CA ARG A 54 -13.64 10.76 -10.81
C ARG A 54 -12.99 11.67 -9.78
N THR A 55 -11.73 11.43 -9.43
CA THR A 55 -11.02 12.13 -8.36
C THR A 55 -9.61 12.53 -8.79
N ASP A 56 -8.87 13.11 -7.85
CA ASP A 56 -7.48 13.49 -7.98
C ASP A 56 -6.61 12.68 -7.00
N ASN A 57 -5.30 12.90 -7.03
CA ASN A 57 -4.36 12.11 -6.22
C ASN A 57 -4.64 12.24 -4.70
N GLU A 58 -5.02 13.45 -4.25
CA GLU A 58 -5.41 13.67 -2.85
C GLU A 58 -6.70 12.92 -2.48
N GLY A 59 -7.71 12.92 -3.35
CA GLY A 59 -8.93 12.16 -3.13
C GLY A 59 -8.68 10.65 -3.05
N CYS A 60 -7.79 10.11 -3.89
CA CYS A 60 -7.35 8.71 -3.80
C CYS A 60 -6.69 8.38 -2.45
N LEU A 61 -5.80 9.27 -1.98
CA LEU A 61 -5.13 9.09 -0.70
C LEU A 61 -6.10 9.17 0.49
N ASN A 62 -7.02 10.13 0.47
CA ASN A 62 -8.03 10.31 1.51
C ASN A 62 -8.94 9.09 1.63
N GLU A 63 -9.43 8.56 0.51
CA GLU A 63 -10.27 7.35 0.49
C GLU A 63 -9.48 6.12 0.93
N ALA A 64 -8.23 5.98 0.48
CA ALA A 64 -7.37 4.88 0.92
C ALA A 64 -7.08 4.94 2.42
N ALA A 65 -6.81 6.12 2.98
CA ALA A 65 -6.63 6.32 4.42
C ALA A 65 -7.92 5.97 5.19
N ALA A 66 -9.09 6.38 4.68
CA ALA A 66 -10.38 6.05 5.28
C ALA A 66 -10.72 4.55 5.23
N ARG A 67 -10.30 3.84 4.16
CA ARG A 67 -10.40 2.38 4.05
C ARG A 67 -9.44 1.70 5.01
N HIS A 68 -8.22 2.21 5.11
CA HIS A 68 -7.21 1.70 6.03
C HIS A 68 -7.60 1.87 7.50
N ALA A 69 -8.30 2.95 7.85
CA ALA A 69 -8.83 3.15 9.20
C ALA A 69 -9.94 2.15 9.57
N ARG A 70 -10.67 1.62 8.56
CA ARG A 70 -11.79 0.68 8.72
C ARG A 70 -11.38 -0.79 8.59
N GLY A 71 -10.33 -1.08 7.82
CA GLY A 71 -9.85 -2.44 7.56
C GLY A 71 -9.04 -3.00 8.73
N GLU A 72 -9.22 -4.28 9.01
CA GLU A 72 -8.43 -5.00 10.00
C GLU A 72 -7.74 -6.21 9.37
N GLY A 73 -6.42 -6.27 9.51
CA GLY A 73 -5.62 -7.40 9.05
C GLY A 73 -4.98 -7.24 7.68
N PHE A 74 -4.16 -8.24 7.32
CA PHE A 74 -3.25 -8.19 6.17
C PHE A 74 -3.97 -8.13 4.81
N THR A 75 -5.11 -8.83 4.68
CA THR A 75 -5.86 -8.89 3.42
C THR A 75 -6.48 -7.54 3.06
N ASP A 76 -7.05 -6.83 4.03
CA ASP A 76 -7.63 -5.50 3.81
C ASP A 76 -6.57 -4.46 3.53
N LEU A 77 -5.41 -4.58 4.17
CA LEU A 77 -4.24 -3.79 3.82
C LEU A 77 -3.83 -4.03 2.36
N LEU A 78 -3.74 -5.28 1.91
CA LEU A 78 -3.36 -5.58 0.53
C LEU A 78 -4.36 -5.00 -0.48
N LYS A 79 -5.67 -5.11 -0.18
CA LYS A 79 -6.74 -4.51 -0.99
C LYS A 79 -6.62 -2.99 -1.01
N THR A 80 -6.43 -2.35 0.14
CA THR A 80 -6.29 -0.88 0.25
C THR A 80 -5.09 -0.38 -0.55
N ASN A 81 -3.96 -1.09 -0.48
CA ASN A 81 -2.78 -0.79 -1.28
C ASN A 81 -3.07 -0.93 -2.80
N LEU A 82 -3.69 -2.04 -3.21
CA LEU A 82 -4.05 -2.25 -4.62
C LEU A 82 -5.03 -1.19 -5.13
N PHE A 83 -6.03 -0.84 -4.33
CA PHE A 83 -6.98 0.23 -4.60
C PHE A 83 -6.26 1.57 -4.78
N LEU A 84 -5.42 1.97 -3.81
CA LEU A 84 -4.70 3.24 -3.86
C LEU A 84 -3.82 3.33 -5.10
N ARG A 85 -3.13 2.25 -5.46
CA ARG A 85 -2.25 2.22 -6.64
C ARG A 85 -3.06 2.42 -7.92
N ALA A 86 -4.12 1.65 -8.08
CA ALA A 86 -5.00 1.73 -9.24
C ALA A 86 -5.68 3.11 -9.34
N CYS A 87 -6.04 3.68 -8.19
CA CYS A 87 -6.63 5.00 -8.08
C CYS A 87 -5.64 6.08 -8.53
N LEU A 88 -4.43 6.13 -7.95
CA LEU A 88 -3.39 7.09 -8.30
C LEU A 88 -2.98 7.02 -9.78
N GLU A 89 -2.98 5.82 -10.36
CA GLU A 89 -2.63 5.62 -11.77
C GLU A 89 -3.68 6.19 -12.74
N LYS A 90 -4.95 6.29 -12.32
CA LYS A 90 -6.07 6.75 -13.16
C LYS A 90 -6.67 8.08 -12.72
N SER A 91 -6.22 8.61 -11.58
CA SER A 91 -6.64 9.91 -11.07
C SER A 91 -6.01 11.06 -11.82
N ARG A 92 -6.63 12.22 -11.66
CA ARG A 92 -6.05 13.46 -12.15
C ARG A 92 -4.85 13.84 -11.26
N PRO A 93 -3.73 14.30 -11.84
CA PRO A 93 -2.61 14.76 -11.05
C PRO A 93 -3.03 15.97 -10.22
N THR A 94 -2.88 15.86 -8.89
CA THR A 94 -3.05 17.02 -8.01
C THR A 94 -1.76 17.85 -8.03
N PRO A 95 -1.82 19.17 -8.32
CA PRO A 95 -0.66 20.03 -8.27
C PRO A 95 0.02 19.97 -6.90
N GLY A 96 1.33 19.74 -6.87
CA GLY A 96 2.12 19.71 -5.63
C GLY A 96 1.99 18.44 -4.78
N PHE A 97 1.25 17.42 -5.24
CA PHE A 97 1.04 16.17 -4.48
C PHE A 97 2.35 15.47 -4.06
N CYS A 98 3.36 15.52 -4.92
CA CYS A 98 4.65 14.88 -4.69
C CYS A 98 5.76 15.83 -4.23
N ASP A 99 5.44 17.10 -3.94
CA ASP A 99 6.46 18.12 -3.60
C ASP A 99 6.96 17.96 -2.16
N GLU A 100 6.05 17.61 -1.24
CA GLU A 100 6.37 17.38 0.18
C GLU A 100 6.77 15.93 0.48
N VAL A 101 6.76 15.06 -0.54
CA VAL A 101 7.02 13.62 -0.38
C VAL A 101 8.53 13.37 -0.46
N PRO A 102 9.19 12.96 0.64
CA PRO A 102 10.62 12.67 0.61
C PRO A 102 10.90 11.41 -0.22
N ARG A 103 12.10 11.37 -0.82
CA ARG A 103 12.56 10.20 -1.57
C ARG A 103 12.78 9.02 -0.64
N GLN A 104 12.65 7.80 -1.16
CA GLN A 104 12.89 6.59 -0.36
C GLN A 104 14.36 6.49 0.10
N THR A 105 15.29 7.09 -0.64
CA THR A 105 16.71 7.17 -0.26
C THR A 105 16.96 8.05 0.98
N GLU A 106 16.03 8.95 1.32
CA GLU A 106 16.10 9.81 2.50
C GLU A 106 15.37 9.17 3.70
N PHE A 107 15.77 7.94 4.07
CA PHE A 107 15.09 7.10 5.07
C PHE A 107 14.64 7.85 6.35
N MET A 108 15.50 8.68 6.93
CA MET A 108 15.17 9.43 8.15
C MET A 108 14.05 10.46 7.92
N LYS A 109 14.05 11.15 6.77
CA LYS A 109 12.98 12.09 6.41
C LYS A 109 11.71 11.35 6.00
N ALA A 110 11.85 10.23 5.31
CA ALA A 110 10.73 9.37 4.92
C ALA A 110 9.94 8.89 6.14
N VAL A 111 10.61 8.33 7.14
CA VAL A 111 9.95 7.86 8.37
C VAL A 111 9.29 9.01 9.14
N ALA A 112 10.00 10.14 9.31
CA ALA A 112 9.45 11.30 9.99
C ALA A 112 8.23 11.89 9.26
N TRP A 113 8.27 11.95 7.92
CA TRP A 113 7.15 12.40 7.11
C TRP A 113 5.97 11.44 7.21
N GLN A 114 6.19 10.12 7.09
CA GLN A 114 5.14 9.11 7.23
C GLN A 114 4.43 9.24 8.57
N GLN A 115 5.17 9.38 9.68
CA GLN A 115 4.58 9.58 11.01
C GLN A 115 3.70 10.83 11.08
N ARG A 116 4.15 11.96 10.51
CA ARG A 116 3.35 13.19 10.46
C ARG A 116 2.06 13.00 9.64
N GLN A 117 2.13 12.27 8.53
CA GLN A 117 0.94 11.97 7.75
C GLN A 117 0.00 11.02 8.51
N CYS A 118 0.52 9.98 9.15
CA CYS A 118 -0.27 9.10 10.01
C CYS A 118 -1.04 9.88 11.08
N GLN A 119 -0.37 10.81 11.76
CA GLN A 119 -1.01 11.68 12.75
C GLN A 119 -2.07 12.60 12.12
N ARG A 120 -1.77 13.19 10.95
CA ARG A 120 -2.71 14.06 10.21
C ARG A 120 -4.00 13.32 9.85
N TYR A 121 -3.90 12.06 9.47
CA TYR A 121 -5.04 11.22 9.08
C TYR A 121 -5.64 10.43 10.26
N GLY A 122 -5.13 10.61 11.48
CA GLY A 122 -5.62 9.92 12.68
C GLY A 122 -5.37 8.40 12.67
N LEU A 123 -4.40 7.91 11.89
CA LEU A 123 -4.01 6.50 11.90
C LEU A 123 -2.96 6.23 12.97
N SER A 124 -3.12 5.13 13.69
CA SER A 124 -2.12 4.67 14.65
C SER A 124 -0.85 4.22 13.91
N PRO A 125 0.36 4.55 14.41
CA PRO A 125 1.63 4.10 13.82
C PRO A 125 1.73 2.56 13.75
N GLU A 126 1.13 1.85 14.70
CA GLU A 126 1.11 0.38 14.75
C GLU A 126 0.17 -0.22 13.70
N LYS A 127 -0.84 0.54 13.25
CA LYS A 127 -1.85 0.11 12.28
C LYS A 127 -1.36 0.30 10.84
N GLN A 128 -0.13 -0.12 10.56
CA GLN A 128 0.41 -0.27 9.20
C GLN A 128 0.37 0.99 8.33
N CYS A 129 0.21 2.16 8.96
CA CYS A 129 0.14 3.44 8.26
C CYS A 129 1.40 3.76 7.44
N GLY A 130 2.57 3.34 7.93
CA GLY A 130 3.82 3.46 7.18
C GLY A 130 3.77 2.77 5.81
N GLN A 131 3.07 1.63 5.69
CA GLN A 131 2.97 0.89 4.44
C GLN A 131 2.10 1.62 3.40
N LEU A 132 1.01 2.25 3.83
CA LEU A 132 0.17 3.08 2.97
C LEU A 132 0.98 4.25 2.36
N PHE A 133 1.71 4.97 3.20
CA PHE A 133 2.50 6.12 2.78
C PHE A 133 3.78 5.75 2.04
N GLN A 134 4.33 4.55 2.27
CA GLN A 134 5.41 4.00 1.46
C GLN A 134 4.98 3.82 0.01
N GLN A 135 3.72 3.44 -0.23
CA GLN A 135 3.20 3.33 -1.59
C GLN A 135 3.08 4.69 -2.30
N VAL A 136 2.69 5.73 -1.55
CA VAL A 136 2.66 7.11 -2.07
C VAL A 136 4.06 7.56 -2.45
N GLN A 137 5.07 7.26 -1.61
CA GLN A 137 6.47 7.54 -1.92
C GLN A 137 6.94 6.84 -3.20
N GLN A 138 6.60 5.55 -3.38
CA GLN A 138 6.93 4.81 -4.61
C GLN A 138 6.29 5.43 -5.86
N PHE A 139 5.02 5.84 -5.77
CA PHE A 139 4.33 6.52 -6.87
C PHE A 139 5.00 7.85 -7.22
N CYS A 140 5.32 8.66 -6.19
CA CYS A 140 5.96 9.94 -6.38
C CYS A 140 7.40 9.82 -6.89
N GLU A 141 8.17 8.83 -6.44
CA GLU A 141 9.52 8.59 -6.94
C GLU A 141 9.51 8.22 -8.43
N GLN A 142 8.58 7.35 -8.84
CA GLN A 142 8.39 7.02 -10.25
C GLN A 142 7.96 8.24 -11.08
N HIS A 143 7.17 9.16 -10.51
CA HIS A 143 6.84 10.44 -11.16
C HIS A 143 8.01 11.42 -11.18
N HIS A 144 8.85 11.47 -10.14
CA HIS A 144 10.05 12.31 -10.09
C HIS A 144 11.07 11.87 -11.14
N ASP A 145 11.25 10.56 -11.37
CA ASP A 145 12.14 10.05 -12.41
C ASP A 145 11.61 10.37 -13.82
N ASN A 146 10.30 10.29 -14.03
CA ASN A 146 9.66 10.61 -15.32
C ASN A 146 9.56 12.13 -15.58
N SER A 147 9.47 12.94 -14.52
CA SER A 147 9.42 14.42 -14.59
C SER A 147 10.83 15.04 -14.51
N GLY A 148 11.84 14.21 -14.25
CA GLY A 148 13.20 14.55 -13.82
C GLY A 148 14.22 14.75 -14.93
N GLY A 149 13.77 15.21 -16.10
CA GLY A 149 14.56 16.11 -16.94
C GLY A 149 14.57 17.56 -16.42
N SER A 150 13.96 17.87 -15.27
CA SER A 150 14.02 19.20 -14.66
C SER A 150 14.05 19.13 -13.13
N GLY A 151 15.18 19.56 -12.57
CA GLY A 151 15.15 20.37 -11.35
C GLY A 151 15.38 19.65 -10.03
N SER A 152 16.54 19.01 -9.87
CA SER A 152 17.17 18.93 -8.54
C SER A 152 17.47 20.35 -8.05
N GLY A 153 16.72 20.83 -7.07
CA GLY A 153 17.04 22.05 -6.32
C GLY A 153 17.21 21.73 -4.83
N PRO A 154 18.34 22.05 -4.19
CA PRO A 154 18.51 21.87 -2.75
C PRO A 154 17.99 23.09 -1.96
N ALA A 155 17.73 22.84 -0.66
CA ALA A 155 17.66 23.80 0.44
C ALA A 155 16.37 24.64 0.64
N GLY A 156 15.62 24.23 1.69
CA GLY A 156 15.26 25.06 2.83
C GLY A 156 14.60 26.42 2.60
N LEU A 157 13.27 26.47 2.75
CA LEU A 157 12.52 27.65 3.22
C LEU A 157 11.35 27.16 4.11
N PRO A 158 10.98 27.89 5.18
CA PRO A 158 9.81 27.56 6.00
C PRO A 158 8.53 27.81 5.20
N THR A 159 7.67 26.79 5.08
CA THR A 159 6.40 26.90 4.36
C THR A 159 5.30 27.60 5.19
N PRO A 160 4.40 28.38 4.55
CA PRO A 160 3.26 29.03 5.20
C PRO A 160 2.23 28.00 5.70
N PRO A 161 1.36 28.36 6.67
CA PRO A 161 0.34 27.45 7.19
C PRO A 161 -0.67 27.05 6.10
N PRO A 162 -1.14 25.79 6.10
CA PRO A 162 -2.04 25.26 5.08
C PRO A 162 -3.42 25.95 5.09
N PRO A 163 -4.09 26.06 3.93
CA PRO A 163 -5.45 26.58 3.82
C PRO A 163 -6.44 25.71 4.60
N ALA A 164 -7.43 26.37 5.21
CA ALA A 164 -8.41 25.76 6.09
C ALA A 164 -9.16 24.60 5.41
N THR A 165 -9.24 23.48 6.11
CA THR A 165 -10.00 22.28 5.73
C THR A 165 -11.45 22.63 5.36
N PRO A 166 -11.97 22.14 4.22
CA PRO A 166 -13.40 22.24 3.93
C PRO A 166 -14.22 21.43 4.95
N PRO A 167 -15.45 21.88 5.28
CA PRO A 167 -16.27 21.26 6.32
C PRO A 167 -16.71 19.84 5.94
N THR A 168 -16.58 18.95 6.92
CA THR A 168 -17.04 17.56 6.88
C THR A 168 -18.50 17.48 6.43
N PRO A 169 -18.85 16.66 5.40
CA PRO A 169 -20.25 16.45 5.05
C PRO A 169 -20.99 15.73 6.19
N ALA A 170 -22.10 16.33 6.62
CA ALA A 170 -22.93 15.86 7.72
C ALA A 170 -23.57 14.50 7.41
N THR A 171 -23.43 13.56 8.35
CA THR A 171 -24.10 12.25 8.34
C THR A 171 -25.63 12.42 8.33
N PRO A 172 -26.37 11.85 7.37
CA PRO A 172 -27.84 11.87 7.43
C PRO A 172 -28.36 10.95 8.55
N ALA A 173 -29.29 11.49 9.34
CA ALA A 173 -29.91 10.83 10.49
C ALA A 173 -30.79 9.62 10.07
N PRO A 174 -30.89 8.57 10.91
CA PRO A 174 -31.73 7.41 10.63
C PRO A 174 -33.22 7.77 10.75
N SER A 175 -33.95 7.62 9.64
CA SER A 175 -35.41 7.76 9.60
C SER A 175 -36.09 6.69 10.46
N ARG A 176 -36.76 7.12 11.54
CA ARG A 176 -37.66 6.26 12.31
C ARG A 176 -38.91 5.97 11.47
N LEU A 177 -39.08 4.71 11.08
CA LEU A 177 -40.34 4.18 10.55
C LEU A 177 -41.41 4.18 11.65
N ARG A 178 -42.61 4.59 11.27
CA ARG A 178 -43.84 4.68 12.06
C ARG A 178 -44.75 3.53 11.69
#